data_AF-A0A7Y0JC44-F1
#
_entry.id   AF-A0A7Y0JC44-F1
#
_cell.length_a   1.000
_cell.length_b   1.000
_cell.length_c   1.000
_cell.angle_alpha   90.00
_cell.angle_beta   90.00
_cell.angle_gamma   90.00
#
_symmetry.space_group_name_H-M   'P 1'
#
loop_
_entity.id
_entity.type
_entity.pdbx_description
1 polymer ?
#
loop_
_entity_poly.entity_id
_entity_poly.type
_entity_poly.pdbx_seq_one_letter_code
_entity_poly.pdbx_strand_id
1 'polypeptide(L)'
;MTVLCVRFQLLPMYEAALPGLLGLLEEFTPVVEALPPDGALADLRGAERYFGRGAVELASVIRVRSLARYGVDCLIGAGPGPMLARMALRDARFGRTRAVPGDPAAVAEFLAERPVVALPGVGTATARTLAEYGLDTLGRVAAAPLSTLQRLVGAKTGRELHEKANGVDRGRVVPNAVSRSLAAERPFDRDELDPDRHRRALLSAAGELGARLRAVGKVCRTLTLTVRYADRSATVRSRTLAEPTAHSAALTGAAYGMYEALGLQRARVRALVLRAEGLASAEQASHQLTFDPVDEKVRRIEEVADRARAKFGPRAVLPGTLAA
;
A
#
# COMPACT_ATOMS: atom_id res chain seq x y z
N MET A 1 -7.28 -5.91 22.80
CA MET A 1 -7.54 -4.92 21.73
C MET A 1 -7.79 -5.71 20.47
N THR A 2 -9.03 -5.79 20.00
CA THR A 2 -9.37 -6.62 18.85
C THR A 2 -9.22 -5.81 17.57
N VAL A 3 -8.33 -6.25 16.68
CA VAL A 3 -8.05 -5.58 15.40
C VAL A 3 -8.50 -6.48 14.26
N LEU A 4 -9.13 -5.88 13.25
CA LEU A 4 -9.31 -6.52 11.95
C LEU A 4 -8.20 -6.09 11.00
N CYS A 5 -7.68 -7.04 10.23
CA CYS A 5 -6.92 -6.79 9.03
C CYS A 5 -7.75 -7.24 7.84
N VAL A 6 -8.12 -6.29 6.99
CA VAL A 6 -8.98 -6.49 5.83
C VAL A 6 -8.14 -6.35 4.58
N ARG A 7 -8.32 -7.25 3.61
CA ARG A 7 -7.78 -7.12 2.26
C ARG A 7 -8.91 -7.29 1.26
N PHE A 8 -9.19 -6.22 0.53
CA PHE A 8 -10.21 -6.13 -0.50
C PHE A 8 -9.71 -6.78 -1.80
N GLN A 9 -10.56 -7.55 -2.47
CA GLN A 9 -10.23 -8.11 -3.78
C GLN A 9 -10.50 -7.06 -4.87
N LEU A 10 -9.58 -6.11 -5.01
CA LEU A 10 -9.65 -5.08 -6.04
C LEU A 10 -9.09 -5.61 -7.37
N LEU A 11 -9.87 -5.54 -8.44
CA LEU A 11 -9.30 -5.59 -9.80
C LEU A 11 -8.66 -4.21 -10.09
N PRO A 12 -7.70 -4.10 -11.04
CA PRO A 12 -7.04 -2.82 -11.34
C PRO A 12 -7.99 -1.65 -11.65
N MET A 13 -9.19 -1.94 -12.18
CA MET A 13 -10.25 -0.96 -12.43
C MET A 13 -10.96 -0.44 -11.16
N TYR A 14 -10.78 -1.10 -10.01
CA TYR A 14 -11.45 -0.81 -8.73
C TYR A 14 -10.53 -0.17 -7.68
N GLU A 15 -9.30 0.25 -8.00
CA GLU A 15 -8.47 1.02 -7.06
C GLU A 15 -9.16 2.33 -6.61
N ALA A 16 -10.03 2.90 -7.45
CA ALA A 16 -10.87 4.05 -7.10
C ALA A 16 -11.93 3.75 -6.03
N ALA A 17 -12.24 2.47 -5.75
CA ALA A 17 -13.20 2.07 -4.74
C ALA A 17 -12.61 1.99 -3.33
N LEU A 18 -11.27 1.94 -3.19
CA LEU A 18 -10.61 1.84 -1.89
C LEU A 18 -11.02 2.96 -0.93
N PRO A 19 -11.14 4.24 -1.35
CA PRO A 19 -11.66 5.29 -0.46
C PRO A 19 -13.05 5.02 0.09
N GLY A 20 -13.97 4.52 -0.74
CA GLY A 20 -15.32 4.16 -0.30
C GLY A 20 -15.34 2.94 0.63
N LEU A 21 -14.49 1.96 0.38
CA LEU A 21 -14.34 0.77 1.22
C LEU A 21 -13.75 1.10 2.59
N LEU A 22 -12.80 2.03 2.65
CA LEU A 22 -12.26 2.52 3.91
C LEU A 22 -13.28 3.37 4.66
N GLY A 23 -14.04 4.22 3.97
CA GLY A 23 -15.18 4.93 4.56
C GLY A 23 -16.23 3.98 5.14
N LEU A 24 -16.44 2.82 4.52
CA LEU A 24 -17.29 1.76 5.06
C LEU A 24 -16.73 1.18 6.37
N LEU A 25 -15.41 1.05 6.53
CA LEU A 25 -14.81 0.63 7.80
C LEU A 25 -14.95 1.73 8.87
N GLU A 26 -14.85 3.00 8.46
CA GLU A 26 -15.02 4.17 9.33
C GLU A 26 -16.43 4.27 9.92
N GLU A 27 -17.45 3.70 9.27
CA GLU A 27 -18.81 3.54 9.84
C GLU A 27 -18.84 2.65 11.09
N PHE A 28 -17.86 1.76 11.27
CA PHE A 28 -17.77 0.86 12.42
C PHE A 28 -16.82 1.37 13.50
N THR A 29 -15.71 1.98 13.10
CA THR A 29 -14.71 2.51 14.02
C THR A 29 -13.99 3.71 13.41
N PRO A 30 -13.74 4.79 14.16
CA PRO A 30 -12.93 5.90 13.67
C PRO A 30 -11.43 5.55 13.58
N VAL A 31 -11.02 4.37 14.11
CA VAL A 31 -9.62 3.97 14.18
C VAL A 31 -9.28 3.02 13.03
N VAL A 32 -9.12 3.59 11.83
CA VAL A 32 -8.81 2.87 10.58
C VAL A 32 -7.48 3.32 9.99
N GLU A 33 -6.58 2.37 9.76
CA GLU A 33 -5.31 2.59 9.04
C GLU A 33 -5.42 1.93 7.67
N ALA A 34 -5.44 2.74 6.60
CA ALA A 34 -5.36 2.26 5.24
C ALA A 34 -4.00 1.59 4.97
N LEU A 35 -4.04 0.44 4.31
CA LEU A 35 -2.88 -0.33 3.84
C LEU A 35 -2.94 -0.51 2.31
N PRO A 36 -2.54 0.50 1.52
CA PRO A 36 -2.54 0.38 0.06
C PRO A 36 -1.70 -0.82 -0.42
N PRO A 37 -2.05 -1.45 -1.55
CA PRO A 37 -3.05 -1.00 -2.53
C PRO A 37 -4.51 -1.36 -2.19
N ASP A 38 -4.75 -2.31 -1.29
CA ASP A 38 -6.03 -3.01 -1.24
C ASP A 38 -6.45 -3.41 0.18
N GLY A 39 -5.80 -2.89 1.23
CA GLY A 39 -6.05 -3.34 2.60
C GLY A 39 -6.30 -2.23 3.61
N ALA A 40 -6.63 -2.66 4.82
CA ALA A 40 -6.82 -1.81 5.98
C ALA A 40 -6.58 -2.57 7.29
N LEU A 41 -6.25 -1.83 8.35
CA LEU A 41 -6.44 -2.24 9.73
C LEU A 41 -7.57 -1.42 10.35
N ALA A 42 -8.40 -2.05 11.18
CA ALA A 42 -9.46 -1.39 11.92
C ALA A 42 -9.45 -1.89 13.37
N ASP A 43 -9.34 -0.97 14.35
CA ASP A 43 -9.46 -1.31 15.77
C ASP A 43 -10.93 -1.35 16.17
N LEU A 44 -11.42 -2.53 16.54
CA LEU A 44 -12.82 -2.75 16.90
C LEU A 44 -13.11 -2.62 18.39
N ARG A 45 -12.14 -2.26 19.24
CA ARG A 45 -12.35 -2.21 20.70
C ARG A 45 -13.57 -1.37 21.10
N GLY A 46 -13.77 -0.22 20.46
CA GLY A 46 -14.97 0.60 20.68
C GLY A 46 -16.21 0.05 19.98
N ALA A 47 -16.03 -0.49 18.77
CA ALA A 47 -17.11 -1.02 17.94
C ALA A 47 -17.80 -2.25 18.57
N GLU A 48 -17.04 -3.21 19.10
CA GLU A 48 -17.61 -4.41 19.74
C GLU A 48 -18.56 -4.02 20.88
N ARG A 49 -18.19 -3.01 21.68
CA ARG A 49 -19.01 -2.49 22.77
C ARG A 49 -20.23 -1.71 22.26
N TYR A 50 -20.06 -0.87 21.25
CA TYR A 50 -21.14 -0.05 20.70
C TYR A 50 -22.21 -0.88 20.00
N PHE A 51 -21.80 -1.86 19.18
CA PHE A 51 -22.71 -2.71 18.43
C PHE A 51 -23.19 -3.96 19.20
N GLY A 52 -22.58 -4.27 20.35
CA GLY A 52 -22.89 -5.48 21.13
C GLY A 52 -22.61 -6.78 20.37
N ARG A 53 -21.61 -6.78 19.50
CA ARG A 53 -21.28 -7.89 18.58
C ARG A 53 -19.79 -8.19 18.62
N GLY A 54 -19.44 -9.46 18.45
CA GLY A 54 -18.04 -9.89 18.39
C GLY A 54 -17.38 -9.50 17.07
N ALA A 55 -16.04 -9.44 17.05
CA ALA A 55 -15.26 -9.11 15.86
C ALA A 55 -15.58 -9.95 14.62
N VAL A 56 -15.89 -11.25 14.78
CA VAL A 56 -16.26 -12.13 13.65
C VAL A 56 -17.60 -11.74 13.05
N GLU A 57 -18.57 -11.36 13.88
CA GLU A 57 -19.89 -10.91 13.42
C GLU A 57 -19.79 -9.56 12.71
N LEU A 58 -19.05 -8.61 13.29
CA LEU A 58 -18.78 -7.32 12.65
C LEU A 58 -18.04 -7.49 11.32
N ALA A 59 -17.05 -8.38 11.26
CA ALA A 59 -16.36 -8.73 10.02
C ALA A 59 -17.33 -9.31 8.96
N SER A 60 -18.32 -10.11 9.36
CA SER A 60 -19.35 -10.62 8.45
C SER A 60 -20.21 -9.48 7.89
N VAL A 61 -20.62 -8.53 8.73
CA VAL A 61 -21.38 -7.34 8.28
C VAL A 61 -20.55 -6.49 7.32
N ILE A 62 -19.28 -6.24 7.63
CA ILE A 62 -18.35 -5.50 6.77
C ILE A 62 -18.25 -6.16 5.39
N ARG A 63 -18.09 -7.49 5.35
CA ARG A 63 -18.02 -8.26 4.09
C ARG A 63 -19.29 -8.11 3.26
N VAL A 64 -20.45 -8.34 3.88
CA VAL A 64 -21.75 -8.23 3.20
C VAL A 64 -21.96 -6.81 2.64
N ARG A 65 -21.64 -5.77 3.43
CA ARG A 65 -21.76 -4.37 2.96
C ARG A 65 -20.75 -4.03 1.86
N SER A 66 -19.52 -4.54 1.94
CA SER A 66 -18.49 -4.33 0.91
C SER A 66 -18.93 -4.93 -0.43
N LEU A 67 -19.46 -6.16 -0.38
CA LEU A 67 -19.97 -6.84 -1.57
C LEU A 67 -21.22 -6.13 -2.12
N ALA A 68 -22.18 -5.78 -1.27
CA ALA A 68 -23.45 -5.19 -1.70
C ALA A 68 -23.31 -3.76 -2.25
N ARG A 69 -22.44 -2.93 -1.65
CA ARG A 69 -22.29 -1.51 -2.04
C ARG A 69 -21.25 -1.30 -3.14
N TYR A 70 -20.19 -2.11 -3.15
CA TYR A 70 -19.04 -1.89 -4.03
C TYR A 70 -18.75 -3.08 -4.95
N GLY A 71 -19.44 -4.21 -4.82
CA GLY A 71 -19.16 -5.41 -5.60
C GLY A 71 -17.82 -6.07 -5.25
N VAL A 72 -17.25 -5.75 -4.08
CA VAL A 72 -15.91 -6.18 -3.67
C VAL A 72 -16.00 -7.14 -2.49
N ASP A 73 -15.54 -8.38 -2.67
CA ASP A 73 -15.31 -9.31 -1.56
C ASP A 73 -13.97 -9.01 -0.87
N CYS A 74 -13.77 -9.52 0.33
CA CYS A 74 -12.59 -9.25 1.13
C CYS A 74 -12.12 -10.48 1.92
N LEU A 75 -10.83 -10.58 2.18
CA LEU A 75 -10.28 -11.49 3.18
C LEU A 75 -10.15 -10.73 4.50
N ILE A 76 -10.54 -11.37 5.60
CA ILE A 76 -10.50 -10.73 6.93
C ILE A 76 -9.80 -11.66 7.92
N GLY A 77 -8.73 -11.14 8.51
CA GLY A 77 -8.09 -11.68 9.71
C GLY A 77 -8.46 -10.85 10.93
N ALA A 78 -8.66 -11.49 12.08
CA ALA A 78 -8.93 -10.84 13.34
C ALA A 78 -7.97 -11.37 14.42
N GLY A 79 -7.52 -10.51 15.32
CA GLY A 79 -6.68 -10.93 16.43
C GLY A 79 -6.38 -9.82 17.44
N PRO A 80 -5.71 -10.16 18.57
CA PRO A 80 -5.30 -9.18 19.54
C PRO A 80 -4.10 -8.38 19.00
N GLY A 81 -4.38 -7.20 18.47
CA GLY A 81 -3.37 -6.30 17.90
C GLY A 81 -3.09 -6.51 16.40
N PRO A 82 -2.41 -5.53 15.76
CA PRO A 82 -2.14 -5.54 14.32
C PRO A 82 -1.35 -6.76 13.82
N MET A 83 -0.37 -7.23 14.58
CA MET A 83 0.47 -8.36 14.20
C MET A 83 -0.36 -9.62 13.98
N LEU A 84 -1.16 -10.01 14.98
CA LEU A 84 -1.95 -11.24 14.94
C LEU A 84 -3.09 -11.13 13.93
N ALA A 85 -3.71 -9.94 13.77
CA ALA A 85 -4.69 -9.72 12.72
C ALA A 85 -4.09 -9.92 11.31
N ARG A 86 -2.89 -9.39 11.04
CA ARG A 86 -2.18 -9.59 9.77
C ARG A 86 -1.76 -11.04 9.53
N MET A 87 -1.33 -11.74 10.58
CA MET A 87 -0.99 -13.17 10.48
C MET A 87 -2.23 -14.02 10.23
N ALA A 88 -3.33 -13.75 10.94
CA ALA A 88 -4.61 -14.41 10.74
C ALA A 88 -5.15 -14.23 9.31
N LEU A 89 -4.97 -13.04 8.73
CA LEU A 89 -5.37 -12.75 7.34
C LEU A 89 -4.73 -13.73 6.33
N ARG A 90 -3.52 -14.24 6.60
CA ARG A 90 -2.85 -15.20 5.70
C ARG A 90 -3.60 -16.54 5.60
N ASP A 91 -4.32 -16.93 6.65
CA ASP A 91 -5.16 -18.14 6.63
C ASP A 91 -6.65 -17.84 6.39
N ALA A 92 -7.02 -16.57 6.21
CA ALA A 92 -8.38 -16.21 5.90
C ALA A 92 -8.82 -16.81 4.56
N ARG A 93 -10.14 -16.99 4.41
CA ARG A 93 -10.78 -17.46 3.18
C ARG A 93 -11.95 -16.55 2.85
N PHE A 94 -12.35 -16.51 1.58
CA PHE A 94 -13.57 -15.81 1.21
C PHE A 94 -14.78 -16.44 1.92
N GLY A 95 -15.72 -15.61 2.34
CA GLY A 95 -16.84 -16.00 3.19
C GLY A 95 -16.51 -16.31 4.65
N ARG A 96 -15.24 -16.49 5.05
CA ARG A 96 -14.86 -16.87 6.42
C ARG A 96 -13.72 -16.05 7.00
N THR A 97 -14.01 -15.32 8.08
CA THR A 97 -13.01 -14.60 8.87
C THR A 97 -12.14 -15.58 9.65
N ARG A 98 -10.81 -15.42 9.58
CA ARG A 98 -9.88 -16.13 10.48
C ARG A 98 -9.67 -15.28 11.72
N ALA A 99 -10.12 -15.75 12.87
CA ALA A 99 -9.89 -15.08 14.15
C ALA A 99 -8.87 -15.85 15.00
N VAL A 100 -8.02 -15.10 15.69
CA VAL A 100 -7.14 -15.58 16.76
C VAL A 100 -7.71 -15.03 18.08
N PRO A 101 -8.11 -15.88 19.03
CA PRO A 101 -8.58 -15.44 20.33
C PRO A 101 -7.56 -14.61 21.10
N GLY A 102 -8.05 -13.80 22.04
CA GLY A 102 -7.21 -12.93 22.87
C GLY A 102 -6.51 -13.62 24.03
N ASP A 103 -6.82 -14.89 24.31
CA ASP A 103 -6.22 -15.60 25.43
C ASP A 103 -4.77 -16.03 25.13
N PRO A 104 -3.85 -15.94 26.12
CA PRO A 104 -2.44 -16.23 25.89
C PRO A 104 -2.16 -17.65 25.37
N ALA A 105 -2.97 -18.65 25.75
CA ALA A 105 -2.76 -20.04 25.34
C ALA A 105 -3.07 -20.21 23.84
N ALA A 106 -4.20 -19.70 23.36
CA ALA A 106 -4.56 -19.74 21.95
C ALA A 106 -3.60 -18.91 21.08
N VAL A 107 -3.08 -17.80 21.60
CA VAL A 107 -2.05 -17.01 20.91
C VAL A 107 -0.75 -17.81 20.77
N ALA A 108 -0.29 -18.45 21.86
CA ALA A 108 0.90 -19.28 21.83
C ALA A 108 0.73 -20.46 20.86
N GLU A 109 -0.41 -21.15 20.89
CA GLU A 109 -0.75 -22.25 19.97
C GLU A 109 -0.75 -21.78 18.51
N PHE A 110 -1.37 -20.64 18.22
CA PHE A 110 -1.43 -20.08 16.87
C PHE A 110 -0.04 -19.73 16.30
N LEU A 111 0.88 -19.29 17.16
CA LEU A 111 2.22 -18.87 16.79
C LEU A 111 3.23 -20.03 16.72
N ALA A 112 3.11 -21.05 17.56
CA ALA A 112 4.14 -22.06 17.81
C ALA A 112 4.78 -22.63 16.52
N GLU A 113 3.96 -23.10 15.58
CA GLU A 113 4.41 -23.76 14.35
C GLU A 113 4.60 -22.79 13.16
N ARG A 114 4.42 -21.49 13.37
CA ARG A 114 4.58 -20.51 12.29
C ARG A 114 6.06 -20.32 11.98
N PRO A 115 6.44 -20.29 10.69
CA PRO A 115 7.81 -19.97 10.34
C PRO A 115 8.10 -18.52 10.71
N VAL A 116 9.34 -18.23 11.10
CA VAL A 116 9.74 -16.89 11.56
C VAL A 116 9.50 -15.80 10.51
N VAL A 117 9.64 -16.14 9.22
CA VAL A 117 9.35 -15.23 8.09
C VAL A 117 7.86 -14.82 7.98
N ALA A 118 6.96 -15.51 8.67
CA ALA A 118 5.55 -15.11 8.74
C ALA A 118 5.33 -13.86 9.59
N LEU A 119 6.27 -13.54 10.48
CA LEU A 119 6.16 -12.44 11.43
C LEU A 119 6.29 -11.07 10.74
N PRO A 120 5.30 -10.16 10.87
CA PRO A 120 5.40 -8.80 10.34
C PRO A 120 6.63 -8.04 10.88
N GLY A 121 7.45 -7.55 9.95
CA GLY A 121 8.69 -6.81 10.24
C GLY A 121 9.95 -7.67 10.25
N VAL A 122 9.85 -8.98 10.09
CA VAL A 122 11.02 -9.85 9.91
C VAL A 122 11.30 -10.04 8.42
N GLY A 123 12.48 -9.60 7.98
CA GLY A 123 12.95 -9.79 6.61
C GLY A 123 13.50 -11.19 6.35
N THR A 124 13.68 -11.54 5.07
CA THR A 124 14.24 -12.83 4.65
C THR A 124 15.66 -13.06 5.18
N ALA A 125 16.49 -12.02 5.25
CA ALA A 125 17.84 -12.10 5.80
C ALA A 125 17.83 -12.49 7.29
N THR A 126 17.03 -11.80 8.10
CA THR A 126 16.86 -12.11 9.53
C THR A 126 16.32 -13.52 9.75
N ALA A 127 15.31 -13.92 8.98
CA ALA A 127 14.76 -15.27 9.06
C ALA A 127 15.79 -16.34 8.68
N ARG A 128 16.62 -16.09 7.66
CA ARG A 128 17.71 -16.99 7.26
C ARG A 128 18.76 -17.12 8.36
N THR A 129 19.21 -16.00 8.93
CA THR A 129 20.16 -16.02 10.05
C THR A 129 19.62 -16.85 11.21
N LEU A 130 18.34 -16.70 11.58
CA LEU A 130 17.75 -17.49 12.66
C LEU A 130 17.65 -18.98 12.31
N ALA A 131 17.28 -19.30 11.07
CA ALA A 131 17.20 -20.68 10.59
C ALA A 131 18.57 -21.40 10.61
N GLU A 132 19.68 -20.70 10.36
CA GLU A 132 21.04 -21.25 10.47
C GLU A 132 21.37 -21.73 11.89
N TYR A 133 20.66 -21.22 12.91
CA TYR A 133 20.76 -21.64 14.31
C TYR A 133 19.58 -22.51 14.77
N GLY A 134 18.79 -23.07 13.84
CA GLY A 134 17.64 -23.95 14.14
C GLY A 134 16.40 -23.22 14.67
N LEU A 135 16.38 -21.89 14.65
CA LEU A 135 15.28 -21.03 15.07
C LEU A 135 14.38 -20.71 13.86
N ASP A 136 13.81 -21.74 13.26
CA ASP A 136 12.95 -21.67 12.06
C ASP A 136 11.48 -21.36 12.37
N THR A 137 10.99 -21.70 13.57
CA THR A 137 9.61 -21.42 14.03
C THR A 137 9.54 -20.39 15.16
N LEU A 138 8.40 -19.71 15.28
CA LEU A 138 8.16 -18.75 16.35
C LEU A 138 8.12 -19.41 17.73
N GLY A 139 7.66 -20.67 17.84
CA GLY A 139 7.73 -21.41 19.10
C GLY A 139 9.17 -21.61 19.58
N ARG A 140 10.10 -21.94 18.68
CA ARG A 140 11.53 -22.06 19.01
C ARG A 140 12.15 -20.71 19.37
N VAL A 141 11.79 -19.65 18.64
CA VAL A 141 12.24 -18.29 18.96
C VAL A 141 11.71 -17.83 20.33
N ALA A 142 10.46 -18.13 20.66
CA ALA A 142 9.86 -17.78 21.94
C ALA A 142 10.54 -18.50 23.12
N ALA A 143 11.00 -19.74 22.91
CA ALA A 143 11.74 -20.52 23.90
C ALA A 143 13.24 -20.17 24.00
N ALA A 144 13.78 -19.45 23.01
CA ALA A 144 15.20 -19.10 23.00
C ALA A 144 15.52 -17.98 24.00
N PRO A 145 16.67 -18.03 24.71
CA PRO A 145 17.08 -16.94 25.58
C PRO A 145 17.21 -15.63 24.82
N LEU A 146 16.64 -14.54 25.37
CA LEU A 146 16.69 -13.21 24.76
C LEU A 146 18.12 -12.78 24.40
N SER A 147 19.10 -13.07 25.25
CA SER A 147 20.51 -12.74 25.00
C SER A 147 21.09 -13.43 23.77
N THR A 148 20.60 -14.62 23.41
CA THR A 148 20.97 -15.31 22.16
C THR A 148 20.39 -14.60 20.96
N LEU A 149 19.09 -14.27 20.99
CA LEU A 149 18.44 -13.54 19.89
C LEU A 149 19.11 -12.18 19.65
N GLN A 150 19.44 -11.45 20.71
CA GLN A 150 20.12 -10.17 20.63
C GLN A 150 21.54 -10.25 20.03
N ARG A 151 22.27 -11.34 20.30
CA ARG A 151 23.58 -11.59 19.68
C ARG A 151 23.47 -11.90 18.18
N LEU A 152 22.41 -12.60 17.77
CA LEU A 152 22.21 -13.01 16.38
C LEU A 152 21.74 -11.87 15.48
N VAL A 153 20.77 -11.06 15.94
CA VAL A 153 20.08 -10.08 15.09
C VAL A 153 20.16 -8.64 15.60
N GLY A 154 20.92 -8.41 16.67
CA GLY A 154 21.10 -7.11 17.32
C GLY A 154 20.14 -6.88 18.50
N ALA A 155 20.54 -6.00 19.43
CA ALA A 155 19.88 -5.81 20.72
C ALA A 155 18.40 -5.40 20.61
N LYS A 156 18.08 -4.46 19.71
CA LYS A 156 16.72 -3.96 19.48
C LYS A 156 15.86 -5.01 18.78
N THR A 157 16.32 -5.50 17.63
CA THR A 157 15.62 -6.50 16.81
C THR A 157 15.36 -7.78 17.59
N GLY A 158 16.34 -8.27 18.35
CA GLY A 158 16.21 -9.49 19.14
C GLY A 158 15.15 -9.37 20.24
N ARG A 159 15.04 -8.19 20.87
CA ARG A 159 14.00 -7.90 21.86
C ARG A 159 12.61 -7.87 21.22
N GLU A 160 12.46 -7.11 20.14
CA GLU A 160 11.18 -7.02 19.42
C GLU A 160 10.73 -8.39 18.88
N LEU A 161 11.67 -9.18 18.36
CA LEU A 161 11.42 -10.53 17.88
C LEU A 161 10.95 -11.46 19.01
N HIS A 162 11.63 -11.44 20.17
CA HIS A 162 11.25 -12.25 21.32
C HIS A 162 9.85 -11.90 21.84
N GLU A 163 9.55 -10.61 21.98
CA GLU A 163 8.23 -10.14 22.43
C GLU A 163 7.13 -10.62 21.47
N LYS A 164 7.31 -10.39 20.17
CA LYS A 164 6.36 -10.79 19.14
C LYS A 164 6.17 -12.31 19.04
N ALA A 165 7.24 -13.10 19.17
CA ALA A 165 7.16 -14.56 19.19
C ALA A 165 6.34 -15.08 20.39
N ASN A 166 6.34 -14.33 21.50
CA ASN A 166 5.50 -14.57 22.68
C ASN A 166 4.11 -13.89 22.60
N GLY A 167 3.69 -13.43 21.42
CA GLY A 167 2.38 -12.80 21.22
C GLY A 167 2.26 -11.36 21.73
N VAL A 168 3.36 -10.75 22.21
CA VAL A 168 3.36 -9.37 22.69
C VAL A 168 3.59 -8.43 21.52
N ASP A 169 2.51 -7.82 21.02
CA ASP A 169 2.55 -6.78 20.01
C ASP A 169 2.31 -5.39 20.63
N ARG A 170 3.32 -4.52 20.53
CA ARG A 170 3.22 -3.10 20.94
C ARG A 170 2.67 -2.20 19.84
N GLY A 171 2.43 -2.76 18.64
CA GLY A 171 1.82 -2.05 17.52
C GLY A 171 0.41 -1.57 17.85
N ARG A 172 0.08 -0.40 17.34
CA ARG A 172 -1.27 0.17 17.40
C ARG A 172 -1.73 0.50 15.99
N VAL A 173 -3.04 0.43 15.74
CA VAL A 173 -3.62 0.95 14.52
C VAL A 173 -3.50 2.47 14.58
N VAL A 174 -2.81 3.07 13.61
CA VAL A 174 -2.62 4.53 13.55
C VAL A 174 -3.51 5.06 12.45
N PRO A 175 -4.61 5.77 12.78
CA PRO A 175 -5.49 6.31 11.77
C PRO A 175 -4.71 7.17 10.79
N ASN A 176 -4.84 6.84 9.52
CA ASN A 176 -4.23 7.61 8.46
C ASN A 176 -5.34 8.10 7.52
N ALA A 177 -5.15 9.28 6.92
CA ALA A 177 -6.09 9.73 5.92
C ALA A 177 -6.00 8.79 4.71
N VAL A 178 -7.10 8.09 4.44
CA VAL A 178 -7.35 7.26 3.25
C VAL A 178 -7.01 7.99 1.94
N SER A 179 -7.12 9.31 1.96
CA SER A 179 -6.88 10.17 0.81
C SER A 179 -5.42 10.54 0.65
N ARG A 180 -4.52 9.57 0.46
CA ARG A 180 -3.12 9.94 0.21
C ARG A 180 -2.43 9.27 -0.93
N SER A 181 -3.10 8.45 -1.75
CA SER A 181 -2.46 8.10 -3.01
C SER A 181 -3.36 7.84 -4.19
N LEU A 182 -2.93 8.33 -5.35
CA LEU A 182 -3.44 7.95 -6.66
C LEU A 182 -2.36 7.15 -7.36
N ALA A 183 -2.71 6.04 -8.01
CA ALA A 183 -1.78 5.26 -8.80
C ALA A 183 -2.25 5.14 -10.26
N ALA A 184 -1.27 4.98 -11.15
CA ALA A 184 -1.47 4.63 -12.54
C ALA A 184 -0.48 3.52 -12.90
N GLU A 185 -1.02 2.40 -13.36
CA GLU A 185 -0.24 1.25 -13.83
C GLU A 185 -0.21 1.20 -15.36
N ARG A 186 0.93 0.79 -15.91
CA ARG A 186 1.15 0.50 -17.33
C ARG A 186 1.75 -0.90 -17.43
N PRO A 187 0.91 -1.93 -17.62
CA PRO A 187 1.39 -3.27 -17.92
C PRO A 187 1.86 -3.33 -19.39
N PHE A 188 2.79 -4.23 -19.68
CA PHE A 188 3.20 -4.54 -21.04
C PHE A 188 2.63 -5.90 -21.48
N ASP A 189 2.21 -6.01 -22.75
CA ASP A 189 1.66 -7.25 -23.31
C ASP A 189 2.70 -8.38 -23.37
N ARG A 190 3.96 -8.00 -23.52
CA ARG A 190 5.13 -8.88 -23.46
C ARG A 190 6.17 -8.22 -22.57
N ASP A 191 6.95 -9.00 -21.85
CA ASP A 191 7.99 -8.43 -20.98
C ASP A 191 8.94 -7.57 -21.81
N GLU A 192 9.01 -6.29 -21.46
CA GLU A 192 9.62 -5.24 -22.25
C GLU A 192 11.07 -4.98 -21.81
N LEU A 193 11.94 -4.73 -22.78
CA LEU A 193 13.37 -4.46 -22.57
C LEU A 193 13.76 -3.07 -23.05
N ASP A 194 12.98 -2.48 -23.94
CA ASP A 194 13.26 -1.20 -24.57
C ASP A 194 13.04 -0.03 -23.58
N PRO A 195 14.12 0.71 -23.21
CA PRO A 195 14.02 1.87 -22.33
C PRO A 195 13.11 2.97 -22.88
N ASP A 196 12.98 3.12 -24.20
CA ASP A 196 12.13 4.15 -24.81
C ASP A 196 10.65 3.81 -24.64
N ARG A 197 10.30 2.52 -24.67
CA ARG A 197 8.96 2.05 -24.32
C ARG A 197 8.65 2.23 -22.85
N HIS A 198 9.61 1.98 -21.97
CA HIS A 198 9.46 2.27 -20.54
C HIS A 198 9.23 3.77 -20.29
N ARG A 199 10.01 4.64 -20.95
CA ARG A 199 9.85 6.11 -20.84
C ARG A 199 8.50 6.59 -21.35
N ARG A 200 7.98 6.02 -22.44
CA ARG A 200 6.61 6.32 -22.92
C ARG A 200 5.54 5.88 -21.94
N ALA A 201 5.67 4.69 -21.34
CA ALA A 201 4.76 4.21 -20.31
C ALA A 201 4.76 5.13 -19.08
N LEU A 202 5.93 5.55 -18.59
CA LEU A 202 6.05 6.49 -17.46
C LEU A 202 5.46 7.86 -17.78
N LEU A 203 5.68 8.39 -18.98
CA LEU A 203 5.06 9.64 -19.44
C LEU A 203 3.53 9.54 -19.42
N SER A 204 2.99 8.44 -19.96
CA SER A 204 1.56 8.17 -19.95
C SER A 204 0.99 8.08 -18.54
N ALA A 205 1.65 7.34 -17.64
CA ALA A 205 1.22 7.17 -16.25
C ALA A 205 1.27 8.49 -15.46
N ALA A 206 2.33 9.27 -15.62
CA ALA A 206 2.48 10.58 -14.98
C ALA A 206 1.45 11.60 -15.50
N GLY A 207 1.16 11.58 -16.79
CA GLY A 207 0.10 12.40 -17.40
C GLY A 207 -1.28 12.10 -16.82
N GLU A 208 -1.64 10.81 -16.74
CA GLU A 208 -2.89 10.36 -16.12
C GLU A 208 -2.96 10.76 -14.64
N LEU A 209 -1.90 10.53 -13.87
CA LEU A 209 -1.84 10.92 -12.46
C LEU A 209 -2.03 12.42 -12.26
N GLY A 210 -1.34 13.24 -13.04
CA GLY A 210 -1.49 14.70 -12.96
C GLY A 210 -2.92 15.14 -13.26
N ALA A 211 -3.53 14.61 -14.32
CA ALA A 211 -4.92 14.93 -14.67
C ALA A 211 -5.90 14.49 -13.56
N ARG A 212 -5.71 13.29 -12.99
CA ARG A 212 -6.56 12.79 -11.89
C ARG A 212 -6.40 13.63 -10.63
N LEU A 213 -5.17 14.01 -10.27
CA LEU A 213 -4.87 14.89 -9.14
C LEU A 213 -5.59 16.24 -9.28
N ARG A 214 -5.47 16.87 -10.46
CA ARG A 214 -6.14 18.15 -10.75
C ARG A 214 -7.67 18.02 -10.74
N ALA A 215 -8.22 16.94 -11.29
CA ALA A 215 -9.66 16.69 -11.27
C ALA A 215 -10.27 16.59 -9.85
N VAL A 216 -9.48 16.13 -8.87
CA VAL A 216 -9.92 16.07 -7.46
C VAL A 216 -9.40 17.23 -6.59
N GLY A 217 -8.79 18.25 -7.20
CA GLY A 217 -8.25 19.41 -6.49
C GLY A 217 -7.13 19.07 -5.49
N LYS A 218 -6.32 18.04 -5.79
CA LYS A 218 -5.22 17.59 -4.92
C LYS A 218 -3.87 17.76 -5.61
N VAL A 219 -2.82 17.84 -4.78
CA VAL A 219 -1.41 17.77 -5.19
C VAL A 219 -0.70 16.70 -4.37
N CYS A 220 0.41 16.14 -4.85
CA CYS A 220 1.17 15.12 -4.13
C CYS A 220 2.54 15.60 -3.68
N ARG A 221 3.00 15.13 -2.51
CA ARG A 221 4.30 15.46 -1.93
C ARG A 221 5.38 14.44 -2.26
N THR A 222 4.99 13.19 -2.47
CA THR A 222 5.88 12.06 -2.74
C THR A 222 5.41 11.33 -3.98
N LEU A 223 6.32 10.85 -4.81
CA LEU A 223 6.03 9.98 -5.95
C LEU A 223 6.79 8.67 -5.78
N THR A 224 6.09 7.55 -5.92
CA THR A 224 6.65 6.21 -5.79
C THR A 224 6.55 5.48 -7.13
N LEU A 225 7.69 5.01 -7.65
CA LEU A 225 7.82 4.16 -8.81
C LEU A 225 8.00 2.71 -8.36
N THR A 226 7.15 1.82 -8.86
CA THR A 226 7.32 0.37 -8.75
C THR A 226 7.54 -0.23 -10.12
N VAL A 227 8.65 -0.95 -10.28
CA VAL A 227 8.99 -1.71 -11.49
C VAL A 227 8.76 -3.19 -11.18
N ARG A 228 7.84 -3.84 -11.90
CA ARG A 228 7.59 -5.29 -11.80
C ARG A 228 8.32 -6.00 -12.93
N TYR A 229 9.07 -7.05 -12.61
CA TYR A 229 9.88 -7.78 -13.58
C TYR A 229 9.21 -9.09 -14.03
N ALA A 230 9.76 -9.70 -15.09
CA ALA A 230 9.27 -10.98 -15.64
C ALA A 230 9.31 -12.13 -14.62
N ASP A 231 10.27 -12.13 -13.70
CA ASP A 231 10.42 -13.13 -12.62
C ASP A 231 9.46 -12.92 -11.44
N ARG A 232 8.53 -11.96 -11.55
CA ARG A 232 7.57 -11.51 -10.52
C ARG A 232 8.21 -10.80 -9.32
N SER A 233 9.51 -10.53 -9.34
CA SER A 233 10.11 -9.60 -8.38
C SER A 233 9.72 -8.15 -8.70
N ALA A 234 9.93 -7.25 -7.74
CA ALA A 234 9.66 -5.83 -7.94
C ALA A 234 10.68 -4.96 -7.22
N THR A 235 11.05 -3.85 -7.85
CA THR A 235 11.84 -2.78 -7.22
C THR A 235 10.96 -1.56 -7.01
N VAL A 236 11.00 -1.01 -5.80
CA VAL A 236 10.25 0.18 -5.41
C VAL A 236 11.22 1.30 -5.08
N ARG A 237 10.99 2.49 -5.65
CA ARG A 237 11.70 3.73 -5.32
C ARG A 237 10.71 4.85 -5.08
N SER A 238 10.95 5.64 -4.04
CA SER A 238 10.12 6.78 -3.69
C SER A 238 10.97 8.04 -3.66
N ARG A 239 10.39 9.16 -4.11
CA ARG A 239 11.02 10.48 -4.08
C ARG A 239 10.06 11.51 -3.52
N THR A 240 10.50 12.24 -2.50
CA THR A 240 9.80 13.42 -1.99
C THR A 240 10.15 14.63 -2.85
N LEU A 241 9.13 15.35 -3.31
CA LEU A 241 9.17 16.20 -4.49
C LEU A 241 9.61 17.68 -4.28
N ALA A 242 10.52 18.13 -3.42
CA ALA A 242 10.74 19.59 -3.19
C ALA A 242 9.45 20.38 -2.78
N GLU A 243 8.49 20.61 -3.67
CA GLU A 243 7.15 21.17 -3.47
C GLU A 243 6.03 20.18 -3.83
N PRO A 244 4.87 20.22 -3.14
CA PRO A 244 3.71 19.43 -3.54
C PRO A 244 3.18 19.87 -4.92
N THR A 245 2.96 18.94 -5.84
CA THR A 245 2.52 19.29 -7.21
C THR A 245 1.55 18.28 -7.81
N ALA A 246 0.75 18.75 -8.77
CA ALA A 246 -0.04 17.94 -9.70
C ALA A 246 0.38 18.17 -11.16
N HIS A 247 1.48 18.89 -11.39
CA HIS A 247 1.96 19.26 -12.72
C HIS A 247 2.55 18.04 -13.43
N SER A 248 2.02 17.66 -14.60
CA SER A 248 2.37 16.40 -15.24
C SER A 248 3.84 16.36 -15.65
N ALA A 249 4.41 17.48 -16.12
CA ALA A 249 5.82 17.55 -16.48
C ALA A 249 6.75 17.31 -15.29
N ALA A 250 6.45 17.89 -14.12
CA ALA A 250 7.22 17.68 -12.89
C ALA A 250 7.16 16.21 -12.43
N LEU A 251 5.97 15.59 -12.50
CA LEU A 251 5.80 14.16 -12.18
C LEU A 251 6.58 13.26 -13.15
N THR A 252 6.55 13.57 -14.46
CA THR A 252 7.32 12.84 -15.48
C THR A 252 8.82 12.96 -15.22
N GLY A 253 9.33 14.17 -14.96
CA GLY A 253 10.74 14.38 -14.65
C GLY A 253 11.20 13.59 -13.41
N ALA A 254 10.39 13.58 -12.36
CA ALA A 254 10.66 12.79 -11.15
C ALA A 254 10.64 11.28 -11.44
N ALA A 255 9.68 10.80 -12.23
CA ALA A 255 9.58 9.39 -12.63
C ALA A 255 10.79 8.95 -13.46
N TYR A 256 11.23 9.76 -14.43
CA TYR A 256 12.43 9.49 -15.22
C TYR A 256 13.68 9.46 -14.35
N GLY A 257 13.86 10.44 -13.45
CA GLY A 257 15.01 10.43 -12.54
C GLY A 257 15.07 9.18 -11.66
N MET A 258 13.92 8.72 -11.14
CA MET A 258 13.85 7.47 -10.37
C MET A 258 14.13 6.24 -11.23
N TYR A 259 13.62 6.20 -12.46
CA TYR A 259 13.84 5.10 -13.39
C TYR A 259 15.31 4.97 -13.80
N GLU A 260 15.97 6.08 -14.14
CA GLU A 260 17.40 6.09 -14.49
C GLU A 260 18.28 5.65 -13.32
N ALA A 261 17.96 6.08 -12.09
CA ALA A 261 18.67 5.69 -10.89
C ALA A 261 18.57 4.19 -10.56
N LEU A 262 17.63 3.45 -11.16
CA LEU A 262 17.57 2.00 -11.04
C LEU A 262 18.67 1.29 -11.83
N GLY A 263 19.25 1.95 -12.85
CA GLY A 263 20.32 1.38 -13.66
C GLY A 263 19.97 0.02 -14.26
N LEU A 264 18.76 -0.13 -14.80
CA LEU A 264 18.25 -1.41 -15.28
C LEU A 264 19.12 -1.95 -16.44
N GLN A 265 19.97 -2.92 -16.16
CA GLN A 265 20.79 -3.57 -17.18
C GLN A 265 20.03 -4.75 -17.80
N ARG A 266 19.34 -4.50 -18.92
CA ARG A 266 18.59 -5.53 -19.69
C ARG A 266 17.53 -6.29 -18.86
N ALA A 267 16.98 -5.64 -17.84
CA ALA A 267 15.92 -6.23 -17.03
C ALA A 267 14.61 -6.25 -17.82
N ARG A 268 13.97 -7.42 -17.91
CA ARG A 268 12.66 -7.59 -18.54
C ARG A 268 11.57 -7.06 -17.61
N VAL A 269 10.92 -5.97 -18.00
CA VAL A 269 9.88 -5.29 -17.22
C VAL A 269 8.50 -5.74 -17.71
N ARG A 270 7.67 -6.17 -16.76
CA ARG A 270 6.30 -6.60 -17.01
C ARG A 270 5.29 -5.46 -16.81
N ALA A 271 5.55 -4.59 -15.85
CA ALA A 271 4.70 -3.43 -15.59
C ALA A 271 5.45 -2.31 -14.86
N LEU A 272 5.00 -1.07 -15.09
CA LEU A 272 5.43 0.12 -14.37
C LEU A 272 4.23 0.73 -13.64
N VAL A 273 4.39 0.99 -12.35
CA VAL A 273 3.36 1.65 -11.53
C VAL A 273 3.92 2.93 -10.96
N LEU A 274 3.24 4.05 -11.22
CA LEU A 274 3.48 5.30 -10.50
C LEU A 274 2.39 5.49 -9.47
N ARG A 275 2.78 5.92 -8.27
CA ARG A 275 1.88 6.23 -7.17
C ARG A 275 2.23 7.60 -6.59
N ALA A 276 1.31 8.54 -6.73
CA ALA A 276 1.36 9.83 -6.07
C ALA A 276 0.97 9.64 -4.60
N GLU A 277 1.77 10.14 -3.67
CA GLU A 277 1.63 9.97 -2.21
C GLU A 277 1.67 11.32 -1.47
N GLY A 278 1.15 11.35 -0.24
CA GLY A 278 1.17 12.57 0.58
C GLY A 278 0.28 13.66 -0.03
N LEU A 279 -0.95 13.29 -0.39
CA LEU A 279 -1.88 14.21 -1.04
C LEU A 279 -2.31 15.32 -0.08
N ALA A 280 -2.34 16.54 -0.59
CA ALA A 280 -2.84 17.73 0.10
C ALA A 280 -3.82 18.49 -0.80
N SER A 281 -4.62 19.39 -0.20
CA SER A 281 -5.46 20.31 -0.98
C SER A 281 -4.57 21.18 -1.86
N ALA A 282 -4.89 21.31 -3.14
CA ALA A 282 -4.15 22.20 -4.05
C ALA A 282 -4.20 23.66 -3.58
N GLU A 283 -5.32 24.09 -2.99
CA GLU A 283 -5.51 25.44 -2.45
C GLU A 283 -4.61 25.77 -1.25
N GLN A 284 -4.22 24.74 -0.48
CA GLN A 284 -3.39 24.88 0.72
C GLN A 284 -1.92 24.60 0.45
N ALA A 285 -1.57 24.22 -0.77
CA ALA A 285 -0.21 23.87 -1.13
C ALA A 285 0.57 25.12 -1.50
N SER A 286 1.70 25.34 -0.84
CA SER A 286 2.66 26.36 -1.23
C SER A 286 3.37 25.93 -2.52
N HIS A 287 3.35 26.80 -3.51
CA HIS A 287 4.08 26.67 -4.77
C HIS A 287 4.96 27.90 -4.95
N GLN A 288 6.23 27.68 -5.27
CA GLN A 288 7.14 28.75 -5.63
C GLN A 288 6.85 29.21 -7.06
N LEU A 289 6.39 30.44 -7.20
CA LEU A 289 6.25 31.05 -8.53
C LEU A 289 7.63 31.17 -9.16
N THR A 290 7.72 30.72 -10.41
CA THR A 290 8.93 30.86 -11.24
C THR A 290 8.67 31.97 -12.26
N PHE A 291 9.66 32.80 -12.55
CA PHE A 291 9.59 33.82 -13.60
C PHE A 291 9.80 33.24 -15.01
N ASP A 292 9.76 31.92 -15.16
CA ASP A 292 9.92 31.24 -16.43
C ASP A 292 8.58 31.18 -17.17
N PRO A 293 8.41 31.92 -18.28
CA PRO A 293 7.18 31.92 -19.05
C PRO A 293 6.86 30.56 -19.70
N VAL A 294 7.83 29.66 -19.78
CA VAL A 294 7.63 28.32 -20.35
C VAL A 294 6.81 27.45 -19.41
N ASP A 295 7.14 27.40 -18.11
CA ASP A 295 6.42 26.58 -17.12
C ASP A 295 4.94 27.02 -17.01
N GLU A 296 4.71 28.33 -16.99
CA GLU A 296 3.35 28.89 -16.92
C GLU A 296 2.53 28.51 -18.16
N LYS A 297 3.14 28.57 -19.35
CA LYS A 297 2.48 28.18 -20.61
C LYS A 297 2.11 26.69 -20.60
N VAL A 298 3.01 25.82 -20.13
CA VAL A 298 2.73 24.36 -20.05
C VAL A 298 1.57 24.08 -19.10
N ARG A 299 1.50 24.76 -17.94
CA ARG A 299 0.37 24.60 -17.01
C ARG A 299 -0.96 25.04 -17.61
N ARG A 300 -1.01 26.19 -18.29
CA ARG A 300 -2.22 26.63 -19.00
C ARG A 300 -2.65 25.62 -20.07
N ILE A 301 -1.69 25.01 -20.77
CA ILE A 301 -1.97 23.95 -21.76
C ILE A 301 -2.55 22.71 -21.06
N GLU A 302 -2.05 22.32 -19.89
CA GLU A 302 -2.59 21.18 -19.12
C GLU A 302 -4.05 21.42 -18.72
N GLU A 303 -4.39 22.61 -18.22
CA GLU A 303 -5.78 22.95 -17.86
C GLU A 303 -6.73 22.91 -19.07
N VAL A 304 -6.27 23.40 -20.23
CA VAL A 304 -7.04 23.33 -21.48
C VAL A 304 -7.19 21.87 -21.93
N ALA A 305 -6.10 21.09 -21.88
CA ALA A 305 -6.11 19.67 -22.24
C ALA A 305 -7.03 18.86 -21.33
N ASP A 306 -7.07 19.15 -20.04
CA ASP A 306 -7.93 18.48 -19.08
C ASP A 306 -9.41 18.80 -19.33
N ARG A 307 -9.75 20.07 -19.62
CA ARG A 307 -11.10 20.45 -20.05
C ARG A 307 -11.52 19.72 -21.32
N ALA A 308 -10.62 19.61 -22.30
CA ALA A 308 -10.87 18.87 -23.53
C ALA A 308 -11.10 17.37 -23.24
N ARG A 309 -10.29 16.76 -22.37
CA ARG A 309 -10.46 15.35 -21.97
C ARG A 309 -11.75 15.09 -21.20
N ALA A 310 -12.16 16.03 -20.35
CA ALA A 310 -13.43 15.93 -19.62
C ALA A 310 -14.64 15.93 -20.56
N LYS A 311 -14.57 16.69 -21.67
CA LYS A 311 -15.67 16.82 -22.64
C LYS A 311 -15.67 15.74 -23.72
N PHE A 312 -14.49 15.35 -24.22
CA PHE A 312 -14.34 14.50 -25.41
C PHE A 312 -13.69 13.14 -25.11
N GLY A 313 -13.38 12.85 -23.85
CA GLY A 313 -12.79 11.60 -23.39
C GLY A 313 -11.26 11.63 -23.25
N PRO A 314 -10.67 10.61 -22.62
CA PRO A 314 -9.27 10.62 -22.18
C PRO A 314 -8.24 10.66 -23.31
N ARG A 315 -8.62 10.25 -24.53
CA ARG A 315 -7.73 10.26 -25.71
C ARG A 315 -7.84 11.53 -26.56
N ALA A 316 -8.66 12.51 -26.16
CA ALA A 316 -8.88 13.73 -26.92
C ALA A 316 -7.61 14.56 -27.12
N VAL A 317 -6.74 14.60 -26.11
CA VAL A 317 -5.44 15.30 -26.16
C VAL A 317 -4.37 14.41 -25.54
N LEU A 318 -3.35 14.08 -26.32
CA LEU A 318 -2.22 13.26 -25.92
C LEU A 318 -0.91 13.98 -26.23
N PRO A 319 0.15 13.81 -25.41
CA PRO A 319 1.50 14.21 -25.80
C PRO A 319 1.88 13.61 -27.16
N GLY A 320 2.54 14.39 -28.02
CA GLY A 320 2.93 13.94 -29.37
C GLY A 320 3.76 12.66 -29.37
N THR A 321 4.58 12.45 -28.33
CA THR A 321 5.37 11.22 -28.12
C THR A 321 4.52 9.96 -27.90
N LEU A 322 3.23 10.12 -27.56
CA LEU A 322 2.28 9.03 -27.34
C LEU A 322 1.28 8.85 -28.50
N ALA A 323 1.34 9.69 -29.54
CA ALA A 323 0.39 9.70 -30.64
C ALA A 323 0.73 8.72 -31.78
N ALA A 324 1.81 7.93 -31.63
CA ALA A 324 2.31 6.97 -32.62
C ALA A 324 2.06 5.52 -32.19
#